data_AF-A0A401STL5-F1
#
_entry.id   AF-A0A401STL5-F1
#
_cell.length_a   1.000
_cell.length_b   1.000
_cell.length_c   1.000
_cell.angle_alpha   90.00
_cell.angle_beta   90.00
_cell.angle_gamma   90.00
#
_symmetry.space_group_name_H-M   'P 1'
#
loop_
_entity.id
_entity.type
_entity.pdbx_description
1 polymer ?
#
loop_
_entity_poly.entity_id
_entity_poly.type
_entity_poly.pdbx_seq_one_letter_code
_entity_poly.pdbx_strand_id
1 'polypeptide(L)'
;MIQLALCPILFCPLADVTHQWALSRSVKNGEQAVVNCYQNETVRSNMLWYRQKPGDRFKLIRCQHRSNEAVYEEDFKSRFEITREDVYPDHQQCWPRR
;
A
#
# COMPACT_ATOMS: atom_id res chain seq x y z
N MET A 1 16.88 -43.82 13.78
CA MET A 1 17.92 -43.12 12.99
C MET A 1 17.35 -41.80 12.54
N ILE A 2 18.04 -40.74 12.92
CA ILE A 2 17.64 -39.34 12.79
C ILE A 2 18.18 -38.83 11.46
N GLN A 3 17.34 -38.23 10.62
CA GLN A 3 17.81 -37.49 9.44
C GLN A 3 17.62 -36.00 9.71
N LEU A 4 18.70 -35.35 10.15
CA LEU A 4 18.79 -33.90 10.31
C LEU A 4 18.95 -33.28 8.93
N ALA A 5 17.96 -32.52 8.47
CA ALA A 5 18.15 -31.55 7.40
C ALA A 5 18.62 -30.23 8.03
N LEU A 6 19.94 -30.02 8.06
CA LEU A 6 20.52 -28.70 8.29
C LEU A 6 20.50 -27.95 6.96
N CYS A 7 19.47 -27.14 6.74
CA CYS A 7 19.55 -26.04 5.80
C CYS A 7 19.75 -24.77 6.64
N PRO A 8 20.95 -24.18 6.71
CA PRO A 8 21.13 -22.86 7.29
C PRO A 8 20.61 -21.87 6.25
N ILE A 9 19.28 -21.85 6.05
CA ILE A 9 18.64 -20.71 5.41
C ILE A 9 18.80 -19.60 6.42
N LEU A 10 19.70 -18.66 6.12
CA LEU A 10 19.77 -17.38 6.79
C LEU A 10 18.33 -16.90 7.00
N PHE A 11 17.92 -16.76 8.25
CA PHE A 11 16.80 -15.91 8.61
C PHE A 11 17.08 -14.55 7.97
N CYS A 12 16.33 -14.19 6.94
CA CYS A 12 16.33 -12.84 6.39
C CYS A 12 15.05 -12.15 6.90
N PRO A 13 15.00 -11.62 8.14
CA PRO A 13 13.89 -10.79 8.55
C PRO A 13 14.16 -9.38 8.00
N LEU A 14 14.09 -9.24 6.68
CA LEU A 14 14.07 -7.93 6.00
C LEU A 14 12.93 -7.85 4.98
N ALA A 15 12.01 -8.81 5.01
CA ALA A 15 10.77 -8.71 4.26
C ALA A 15 9.82 -7.85 5.07
N ASP A 16 9.54 -6.67 4.54
CA ASP A 16 8.53 -5.78 5.06
C ASP A 16 7.16 -6.41 4.87
N VAL A 17 6.47 -6.68 5.97
CA VAL A 17 5.17 -7.35 5.96
C VAL A 17 4.09 -6.30 5.78
N THR A 18 3.52 -6.28 4.58
CA THR A 18 2.32 -5.49 4.28
C THR A 18 1.08 -6.35 4.45
N HIS A 19 0.17 -5.93 5.32
CA HIS A 19 -1.12 -6.56 5.59
C HIS A 19 -2.26 -5.64 5.16
N GLN A 20 -3.13 -6.11 4.26
CA GLN A 20 -4.28 -5.35 3.78
C GLN A 20 -5.59 -6.07 4.11
N TRP A 21 -6.63 -5.32 4.52
CA TRP A 21 -7.94 -5.90 4.84
C TRP A 21 -9.08 -4.91 4.58
N ALA A 22 -10.29 -5.36 4.25
CA ALA A 22 -10.69 -6.76 4.07
C ALA A 22 -10.12 -7.36 2.77
N LEU A 23 -9.78 -8.66 2.80
CA LEU A 23 -9.27 -9.38 1.61
C LEU A 23 -10.29 -9.40 0.45
N SER A 24 -11.58 -9.41 0.79
CA SER A 24 -12.67 -9.21 -0.15
C SER A 24 -13.81 -8.48 0.55
N ARG A 25 -14.50 -7.59 -0.18
CA ARG A 25 -15.67 -6.89 0.33
C ARG A 25 -16.60 -6.55 -0.83
N SER A 26 -17.84 -7.00 -0.73
CA SER A 26 -18.93 -6.62 -1.64
C SER A 26 -19.79 -5.59 -0.93
N VAL A 27 -20.06 -4.47 -1.61
CA VAL A 27 -20.93 -3.39 -1.11
C VAL A 27 -21.99 -3.10 -2.16
N LYS A 28 -23.13 -2.54 -1.75
CA LYS A 28 -24.15 -2.12 -2.73
C LYS A 28 -23.68 -0.88 -3.48
N ASN A 29 -24.27 -0.62 -4.64
CA ASN A 29 -23.97 0.60 -5.38
C ASN A 29 -24.31 1.84 -4.53
N GLY A 30 -23.37 2.78 -4.43
CA GLY A 30 -23.48 3.98 -3.59
C GLY A 30 -23.02 3.80 -2.13
N GLU A 31 -22.79 2.57 -1.67
CA GLU A 31 -22.19 2.33 -0.35
C GLU A 31 -20.66 2.45 -0.41
N GLN A 32 -20.07 2.82 0.73
CA GLN A 32 -18.62 2.97 0.85
C GLN A 32 -17.96 1.64 1.24
N ALA A 33 -16.85 1.32 0.59
CA ALA A 33 -15.96 0.23 0.97
C ALA A 33 -14.67 0.80 1.56
N VAL A 34 -14.27 0.27 2.72
CA VAL A 34 -13.02 0.65 3.38
C VAL A 34 -12.02 -0.49 3.22
N VAL A 35 -10.82 -0.15 2.77
CA VAL A 35 -9.65 -1.02 2.73
C VAL A 35 -8.55 -0.37 3.57
N ASN A 36 -8.09 -1.10 4.57
CA ASN A 36 -7.02 -0.71 5.46
C ASN A 36 -5.72 -1.41 5.06
N CYS A 37 -4.60 -0.79 5.38
CA CYS A 37 -3.27 -1.31 5.16
C CYS A 37 -2.45 -1.07 6.42
N TYR A 38 -1.70 -2.09 6.83
CA TYR A 38 -0.67 -2.03 7.86
C TYR A 38 0.63 -2.53 7.27
N GLN A 39 1.72 -1.88 7.64
CA GLN A 39 3.07 -2.24 7.21
C GLN A 39 3.95 -2.31 8.46
N ASN A 40 4.62 -3.44 8.67
CA ASN A 40 5.43 -3.64 9.88
C ASN A 40 6.82 -2.98 9.78
N GLU A 41 7.40 -2.70 10.95
CA GLU A 41 8.86 -2.61 11.25
C GLU A 41 9.72 -1.59 10.48
N THR A 42 9.34 -1.13 9.29
CA THR A 42 10.08 -0.15 8.50
C THR A 42 9.12 0.95 8.09
N VAL A 43 9.35 2.15 8.62
CA VAL A 43 8.59 3.33 8.18
C VAL A 43 9.00 3.65 6.74
N ARG A 44 8.16 3.30 5.77
CA ARG A 44 8.41 3.63 4.37
C ARG A 44 8.09 5.07 4.09
N SER A 45 9.02 5.76 3.44
CA SER A 45 8.81 7.14 3.03
C SER A 45 7.61 7.28 2.10
N ASN A 46 7.34 6.31 1.22
CA ASN A 46 6.22 6.35 0.28
C ASN A 46 5.19 5.25 0.56
N MET A 47 3.92 5.59 0.45
CA MET A 47 2.80 4.67 0.41
C MET A 47 2.02 4.88 -0.90
N LEU A 48 1.78 3.79 -1.63
CA LEU A 48 1.14 3.82 -2.94
C LEU A 48 -0.09 2.91 -2.94
N TRP A 49 -1.19 3.40 -3.49
CA TRP A 49 -2.44 2.66 -3.64
C TRP A 49 -2.72 2.39 -5.11
N TYR A 50 -2.91 1.13 -5.46
CA TYR A 50 -3.18 0.69 -6.83
C TYR A 50 -4.53 0.00 -6.92
N ARG A 51 -5.14 0.06 -8.11
CA ARG A 51 -6.27 -0.78 -8.50
C ARG A 51 -5.91 -1.63 -9.69
N GLN A 52 -6.35 -2.88 -9.66
CA GLN A 52 -6.37 -3.76 -10.81
C GLN A 52 -7.79 -4.30 -11.02
N LYS A 53 -8.30 -4.20 -12.24
CA LYS A 53 -9.50 -4.92 -12.66
C LYS A 53 -9.09 -6.22 -13.35
N PRO A 54 -9.94 -7.26 -13.38
CA PRO A 54 -9.68 -8.44 -14.18
C PRO A 54 -9.38 -8.05 -15.64
N GLY A 55 -8.22 -8.48 -16.16
CA GLY A 55 -7.77 -8.17 -17.52
C GLY A 55 -7.08 -6.81 -17.73
N ASP A 56 -7.07 -5.93 -16.73
CA ASP A 56 -6.42 -4.62 -16.80
C ASP A 56 -5.01 -4.63 -16.19
N ARG A 57 -4.16 -3.68 -16.63
CA ARG A 57 -2.92 -3.30 -15.95
C ARG A 57 -3.21 -2.59 -14.62
N PHE A 58 -2.24 -2.63 -13.70
CA PHE A 58 -2.28 -1.82 -12.49
C PHE A 58 -2.39 -0.33 -12.83
N LYS A 59 -3.32 0.36 -12.17
CA LYS A 59 -3.48 1.81 -12.21
C LYS A 59 -3.20 2.38 -10.84
N LEU A 60 -2.32 3.38 -10.76
CA LEU A 60 -2.08 4.12 -9.54
C LEU A 60 -3.34 4.95 -9.22
N ILE A 61 -3.82 4.88 -7.99
CA ILE A 61 -4.91 5.71 -7.48
C ILE A 61 -4.30 6.96 -6.85
N ARG A 62 -3.38 6.73 -5.90
CA ARG A 62 -2.77 7.76 -5.06
C ARG A 62 -1.38 7.35 -4.63
N CYS A 63 -0.47 8.31 -4.57
CA CYS A 63 0.80 8.17 -3.89
C CYS A 63 0.91 9.21 -2.77
N GLN A 64 1.53 8.83 -1.67
CA GLN A 64 1.82 9.73 -0.56
C GLN A 64 3.21 9.46 -0.01
N HIS A 65 4.05 10.48 -0.05
CA HIS A 65 5.24 10.53 0.77
C HIS A 65 4.86 10.93 2.20
N ARG A 66 5.60 10.45 3.19
CA ARG A 66 5.34 10.69 4.61
C ARG A 66 5.30 12.17 4.96
N SER A 67 6.11 12.97 4.28
CA SER A 67 6.24 14.40 4.57
C SER A 67 5.24 15.27 3.77
N ASN A 68 4.55 14.72 2.76
CA ASN A 68 3.78 15.54 1.82
C ASN A 68 2.28 15.34 1.87
N GLU A 69 1.60 16.29 1.25
CA GLU A 69 0.31 16.07 0.62
C GLU A 69 0.36 14.92 -0.38
N ALA A 70 -0.70 14.15 -0.36
CA ALA A 70 -0.85 13.04 -1.29
C ALA A 70 -1.29 13.52 -2.66
N VAL A 71 -0.79 12.84 -3.69
CA VAL A 71 -1.14 13.11 -5.07
C VAL A 71 -2.06 12.00 -5.56
N TYR A 72 -3.22 12.39 -6.06
CA TYR A 72 -4.17 11.50 -6.72
C TYR A 72 -3.99 11.58 -8.23
N GLU A 73 -4.15 10.45 -8.89
CA GLU A 73 -4.33 10.41 -10.35
C GLU A 73 -5.71 10.98 -10.73
N GLU A 74 -5.79 11.71 -11.85
CA GLU A 74 -6.97 12.51 -12.23
C GLU A 74 -8.27 11.69 -12.23
N ASP A 75 -8.22 10.47 -12.77
CA ASP A 75 -9.35 9.53 -12.86
C ASP A 75 -9.93 9.08 -11.50
N PHE A 76 -9.23 9.39 -10.41
CA PHE A 76 -9.52 8.88 -9.07
C PHE A 76 -9.78 9.97 -8.02
N LYS A 77 -9.52 11.25 -8.33
CA LYS A 77 -9.68 12.39 -7.40
C LYS A 77 -11.05 12.47 -6.72
N SER A 78 -12.13 12.12 -7.41
CA SER A 78 -13.50 12.29 -6.92
C SER A 78 -14.09 11.07 -6.21
N ARG A 79 -13.41 9.92 -6.20
CA ARG A 79 -13.99 8.63 -5.78
C ARG A 79 -13.29 7.96 -4.61
N PHE A 80 -12.08 8.39 -4.28
CA PHE A 80 -11.27 7.75 -3.26
C PHE A 80 -10.85 8.76 -2.22
N GLU A 81 -11.07 8.40 -0.96
CA GLU A 81 -10.48 9.06 0.19
C GLU A 81 -9.50 8.07 0.82
N ILE A 82 -8.23 8.46 0.88
CA ILE A 82 -7.17 7.64 1.45
C ILE A 82 -6.42 8.50 2.46
N THR A 83 -6.30 7.96 3.67
CA THR A 83 -5.60 8.56 4.80
C THR A 83 -4.37 7.73 5.16
N ARG A 84 -3.45 8.35 5.91
CA ARG A 84 -2.23 7.73 6.43
C ARG A 84 -1.96 8.35 7.80
N GLU A 85 -1.64 7.52 8.79
CA GLU A 85 -1.54 7.95 10.19
C GLU A 85 -0.20 8.61 10.54
N ASP A 86 0.91 8.23 9.89
CA ASP A 86 2.27 8.62 10.25
C ASP A 86 2.82 9.82 9.46
N VAL A 87 1.97 10.76 9.04
CA VAL A 87 2.35 11.96 8.26
C VAL A 87 3.02 13.01 9.14
N TYR A 88 4.24 13.44 8.79
CA TYR A 88 4.89 14.60 9.39
C TYR A 88 4.69 15.84 8.49
N PRO A 89 4.46 17.04 9.03
CA PRO A 89 4.30 18.23 8.22
C PRO A 89 5.68 18.75 7.74
N ASP A 90 6.15 18.37 6.54
CA ASP A 90 7.21 19.12 5.82
C ASP A 90 7.38 18.80 4.31
N HIS A 91 7.66 19.82 3.50
CA HIS A 91 7.33 19.93 2.06
C HIS A 91 8.28 19.21 1.05
N GLN A 92 8.05 17.93 0.68
CA GLN A 92 8.92 17.25 -0.32
C GLN A 92 8.25 16.25 -1.30
N GLN A 93 7.57 16.71 -2.35
CA GLN A 93 6.76 15.96 -3.36
C GLN A 93 7.31 14.61 -3.93
N CYS A 94 6.42 13.65 -4.28
CA CYS A 94 6.80 12.39 -4.94
C CYS A 94 7.41 12.61 -6.35
N TRP A 95 8.64 12.14 -6.58
CA TRP A 95 9.37 12.17 -7.87
C TRP A 95 8.84 11.13 -8.91
N PRO A 96 9.14 11.26 -10.23
CA PRO A 96 8.13 11.47 -11.25
C PRO A 96 7.67 10.23 -12.01
N ARG A 97 6.47 10.44 -12.56
CA ARG A 97 5.69 9.64 -13.48
C ARG A 97 6.48 9.32 -14.76
N ARG A 98 6.40 8.07 -15.22
CA ARG A 98 6.62 7.70 -16.61
C ARG A 98 5.27 7.56 -17.31
#